data_AF-A0A843I2H2-F1
#
_entry.id   AF-A0A843I2H2-F1
#
_cell.length_a   1.000
_cell.length_b   1.000
_cell.length_c   1.000
_cell.angle_alpha   90.00
_cell.angle_beta   90.00
_cell.angle_gamma   90.00
#
_symmetry.space_group_name_H-M   'P 1'
#
loop_
_entity.id
_entity.type
_entity.pdbx_description
1 polymer ?
#
loop_
_entity_poly.entity_id
_entity_poly.type
_entity_poly.pdbx_seq_one_letter_code
_entity_poly.pdbx_strand_id
1 'polypeptide(L)'
;MRLVSPSVRLLYSWGSEAFIASLMDMLYRGAPPDSNVDEETAKKRIEALWRRGHWSTLEFAGFGLLVECSRACHTQFIRHRMASYWSESQRYVDYSRQELRLVVPRDFPLELLEEGIKAYMRLREAGQRPEWARLVLPNAAAVRFAVQMNAREFFTVFAPLRCSAS
;
A
#
# COMPACT_ATOMS: atom_id res chain seq x y z
N MET A 1 -21.45 -0.84 -12.83
CA MET A 1 -20.95 -0.53 -11.47
C MET A 1 -20.70 -1.87 -10.83
N ARG A 2 -19.54 -2.05 -10.22
CA ARG A 2 -19.14 -3.34 -9.65
C ARG A 2 -18.68 -3.20 -8.22
N LEU A 3 -19.27 -3.99 -7.33
CA LEU A 3 -18.73 -4.19 -6.00
C LEU A 3 -17.45 -5.02 -6.09
N VAL A 4 -16.41 -4.56 -5.40
CA VAL A 4 -15.14 -5.28 -5.28
C VAL A 4 -14.73 -5.34 -3.81
N SER A 5 -14.17 -6.47 -3.41
CA SER A 5 -13.54 -6.58 -2.10
C SER A 5 -12.19 -5.84 -2.10
N PRO A 6 -11.77 -5.24 -0.98
CA PRO A 6 -10.40 -4.78 -0.83
C PRO A 6 -9.43 -5.93 -1.15
N SER A 7 -8.31 -5.63 -1.81
CA SER A 7 -7.31 -6.64 -2.14
C SER A 7 -5.90 -6.10 -2.04
N VAL A 8 -4.96 -7.00 -1.75
CA VAL A 8 -3.52 -6.72 -1.69
C VAL A 8 -2.79 -7.83 -2.43
N ARG A 9 -1.79 -7.47 -3.23
CA ARG A 9 -0.90 -8.41 -3.92
C ARG A 9 0.54 -7.98 -3.76
N LEU A 10 1.41 -8.90 -3.33
CA LEU A 10 2.85 -8.69 -3.37
C LEU A 10 3.34 -8.65 -4.82
N LEU A 11 4.03 -7.59 -5.21
CA LEU A 11 4.62 -7.43 -6.53
C LEU A 11 6.08 -7.88 -6.55
N TYR A 12 6.86 -7.45 -5.55
CA TYR A 12 8.28 -7.77 -5.40
C TYR A 12 8.73 -7.51 -3.96
N SER A 13 9.91 -8.02 -3.62
CA SER A 13 10.65 -7.71 -2.41
C SER A 13 12.11 -7.39 -2.76
N TRP A 14 12.79 -6.65 -1.88
CA TRP A 14 14.22 -6.40 -1.96
C TRP A 14 14.88 -6.59 -0.61
N GLY A 15 16.20 -6.83 -0.63
CA GLY A 15 16.94 -7.25 0.55
C GLY A 15 16.49 -8.63 1.05
N SER A 16 16.99 -9.03 2.21
CA SER A 16 16.60 -10.24 2.92
C SER A 16 17.18 -10.21 4.33
N GLU A 17 16.72 -11.11 5.20
CA GLU A 17 17.34 -11.32 6.52
C GLU A 17 18.81 -11.70 6.39
N ALA A 18 19.14 -12.57 5.44
CA ALA A 18 20.52 -12.97 5.15
C ALA A 18 21.38 -11.80 4.66
N PHE A 19 20.83 -10.91 3.84
CA PHE A 19 21.51 -9.71 3.37
C PHE A 19 21.78 -8.73 4.53
N ILE A 20 20.78 -8.47 5.37
CA ILE A 20 20.99 -7.62 6.55
C ILE A 20 22.03 -8.24 7.50
N ALA A 21 21.98 -9.56 7.68
CA ALA A 21 22.94 -10.27 8.51
C ALA A 21 24.37 -10.25 7.94
N SER A 22 24.53 -10.32 6.61
CA SER A 22 25.84 -10.25 5.96
C SER A 22 26.42 -8.84 6.02
N LEU A 23 25.60 -7.79 5.95
CA LEU A 23 26.05 -6.41 6.22
C LEU A 23 26.68 -6.28 7.60
N MET A 24 26.20 -7.02 8.61
CA MET A 24 26.85 -7.02 9.93
C MET A 24 28.25 -7.61 9.88
N ASP A 25 28.47 -8.68 9.12
CA ASP A 25 29.78 -9.30 8.98
C ASP A 25 30.73 -8.38 8.18
N MET A 26 30.23 -7.75 7.11
CA MET A 26 31.02 -6.80 6.31
C MET A 26 31.44 -5.57 7.13
N LEU A 27 30.49 -4.95 7.83
CA LEU A 27 30.73 -3.69 8.53
C LEU A 27 31.47 -3.84 9.85
N TYR A 28 31.24 -4.95 10.59
CA TYR A 28 31.81 -5.12 11.93
C TYR A 28 32.89 -6.19 12.03
N ARG A 29 33.03 -7.07 11.03
CA ARG A 29 34.00 -8.18 11.05
C ARG A 29 34.94 -8.20 9.86
N GLY A 30 34.83 -7.23 8.94
CA GLY A 30 35.68 -7.14 7.76
C GLY A 30 35.46 -8.28 6.76
N ALA A 31 34.28 -8.90 6.76
CA ALA A 31 33.95 -9.93 5.78
C ALA A 31 33.85 -9.33 4.37
N PRO A 32 34.16 -10.11 3.32
CA PRO A 32 34.10 -9.60 1.96
C PRO A 32 32.64 -9.33 1.51
N PRO A 33 32.41 -8.48 0.49
CA PRO A 33 31.07 -8.07 0.04
C PRO A 33 30.15 -9.18 -0.48
N ASP A 34 30.71 -10.34 -0.79
CA ASP A 34 30.02 -11.56 -1.24
C ASP A 34 29.78 -12.56 -0.10
N SER A 35 30.08 -12.17 1.15
CA SER A 35 29.80 -12.99 2.32
C SER A 35 28.31 -13.32 2.44
N ASN A 36 28.03 -14.60 2.65
CA ASN A 36 26.69 -15.12 2.86
C ASN A 36 26.53 -15.59 4.31
N VAL A 37 25.31 -15.43 4.82
CA VAL A 37 24.92 -15.90 6.15
C VAL A 37 23.80 -16.91 5.96
N ASP A 38 23.91 -18.06 6.62
CA ASP A 38 22.87 -19.08 6.59
C ASP A 38 21.58 -18.57 7.26
N GLU A 39 20.45 -19.17 6.91
CA GLU A 39 19.13 -18.72 7.35
C GLU A 39 18.96 -18.78 8.87
N GLU A 40 19.53 -19.79 9.53
CA GLU A 40 19.41 -19.94 10.99
C GLU A 40 20.17 -18.83 11.72
N THR A 41 21.41 -18.55 11.29
CA THR A 41 22.21 -17.45 11.82
C THR A 41 21.59 -16.10 11.51
N ALA A 42 21.06 -15.90 10.30
CA ALA A 42 20.39 -14.68 9.90
C ALA A 42 19.19 -14.41 10.80
N LYS A 43 18.29 -15.39 10.96
CA LYS A 43 17.12 -15.29 11.84
C LYS A 43 17.50 -14.91 13.27
N LYS A 44 18.49 -15.60 13.87
CA LYS A 44 18.97 -15.29 15.24
C LYS A 44 19.45 -13.84 15.35
N ARG A 45 20.16 -13.34 14.35
CA ARG A 45 20.67 -11.95 14.34
C ARG A 45 19.53 -10.94 14.16
N ILE A 46 18.60 -11.18 13.24
CA ILE A 46 17.44 -10.31 13.03
C ILE A 46 16.55 -10.24 14.28
N GLU A 47 16.30 -11.38 14.94
CA GLU A 47 15.60 -11.41 16.22
C GLU A 47 16.32 -10.58 17.30
N ALA A 48 17.65 -10.69 17.38
CA ALA A 48 18.44 -9.90 18.31
C ALA A 48 18.38 -8.39 18.01
N LEU A 49 18.46 -8.00 16.73
CA LEU A 49 18.33 -6.60 16.29
C LEU A 49 16.94 -6.04 16.63
N TRP A 50 15.89 -6.82 16.37
CA TRP A 50 14.51 -6.47 16.69
C TRP A 50 14.33 -6.22 18.19
N ARG A 51 14.76 -7.17 19.03
CA ARG A 51 14.63 -7.09 20.50
C ARG A 51 15.43 -5.93 21.11
N ARG A 52 16.55 -5.55 20.52
CA ARG A 52 17.41 -4.45 20.99
C ARG A 52 16.95 -3.07 20.53
N GLY A 53 15.92 -2.98 19.68
CA GLY A 53 15.45 -1.69 19.16
C GLY A 53 16.29 -1.15 17.99
N HIS A 54 17.18 -1.95 17.40
CA HIS A 54 18.06 -1.53 16.30
C HIS A 54 17.32 -1.55 14.95
N TRP A 55 16.13 -0.94 14.88
CA TRP A 55 15.22 -1.12 13.73
C TRP A 55 15.71 -0.45 12.43
N SER A 56 16.66 0.47 12.50
CA SER A 56 17.26 1.10 11.31
C SER A 56 17.88 0.07 10.37
N THR A 57 18.37 -1.06 10.88
CA THR A 57 18.93 -2.14 10.04
C THR A 57 17.88 -2.80 9.14
N LEU A 58 16.60 -2.72 9.51
CA LEU A 58 15.49 -3.29 8.73
C LEU A 58 15.10 -2.43 7.53
N GLU A 59 15.64 -1.21 7.42
CA GLU A 59 15.40 -0.35 6.25
C GLU A 59 16.03 -0.90 4.96
N PHE A 60 17.03 -1.79 5.10
CA PHE A 60 17.72 -2.45 3.98
C PHE A 60 16.96 -3.63 3.37
N ALA A 61 15.74 -3.90 3.85
CA ALA A 61 14.80 -4.83 3.23
C ALA A 61 13.42 -4.18 3.10
N GLY A 62 12.62 -4.66 2.16
CA GLY A 62 11.26 -4.15 1.97
C GLY A 62 10.53 -4.84 0.83
N PHE A 63 9.35 -4.31 0.52
CA PHE A 63 8.47 -4.89 -0.49
C PHE A 63 7.58 -3.85 -1.17
N GLY A 64 7.15 -4.20 -2.39
CA GLY A 64 6.17 -3.48 -3.18
C GLY A 64 4.85 -4.24 -3.24
N LEU A 65 3.74 -3.56 -2.95
CA LEU A 65 2.38 -4.10 -3.00
C LEU A 65 1.56 -3.37 -4.06
N LEU A 66 0.65 -4.10 -4.69
CA LEU A 66 -0.50 -3.55 -5.38
C LEU A 66 -1.71 -3.66 -4.47
N VAL A 67 -2.32 -2.53 -4.14
CA VAL A 67 -3.44 -2.44 -3.21
C VAL A 67 -4.66 -1.90 -3.94
N GLU A 68 -5.82 -2.47 -3.64
CA GLU A 68 -7.12 -1.99 -4.07
C GLU A 68 -8.02 -1.77 -2.84
N CYS A 69 -8.50 -0.54 -2.64
CA CYS A 69 -9.36 -0.19 -1.51
C CYS A 69 -10.26 1.02 -1.85
N SER A 70 -11.08 1.51 -0.92
CA SER A 70 -11.88 2.73 -1.14
C SER A 70 -11.02 3.99 -1.15
N ARG A 71 -11.50 5.10 -1.73
CA ARG A 71 -10.79 6.39 -1.64
C ARG A 71 -10.56 6.82 -0.20
N ALA A 72 -11.55 6.65 0.67
CA ALA A 72 -11.41 6.97 2.09
C ALA A 72 -10.31 6.13 2.78
N CYS A 73 -10.15 4.86 2.40
CA CYS A 73 -9.06 4.05 2.94
C CYS A 73 -7.71 4.53 2.40
N HIS A 74 -7.62 4.83 1.11
CA HIS A 74 -6.39 5.32 0.50
C HIS A 74 -5.89 6.65 1.06
N THR A 75 -6.79 7.58 1.39
CA THR A 75 -6.39 8.84 2.06
C THR A 75 -5.77 8.60 3.44
N GLN A 76 -6.06 7.48 4.10
CA GLN A 76 -5.40 7.05 5.33
C GLN A 76 -4.03 6.41 5.06
N PHE A 77 -3.91 5.62 3.99
CA PHE A 77 -2.65 4.99 3.57
C PHE A 77 -1.56 6.04 3.33
N ILE A 78 -1.84 7.04 2.49
CA ILE A 78 -0.85 8.05 2.08
C ILE A 78 -0.36 8.96 3.22
N ARG A 79 -0.88 8.80 4.44
CA ARG A 79 -0.38 9.47 5.65
C ARG A 79 0.92 8.84 6.17
N HIS A 80 1.23 7.62 5.77
CA HIS A 80 2.50 6.95 6.06
C HIS A 80 3.55 7.43 5.07
N ARG A 81 4.42 8.35 5.53
CA ARG A 81 5.32 9.14 4.68
C ARG A 81 6.63 8.41 4.33
N MET A 82 7.01 7.38 5.09
CA MET A 82 8.19 6.57 4.80
C MET A 82 7.85 5.41 3.86
N ALA A 83 7.08 5.73 2.81
CA ALA A 83 6.64 4.83 1.75
C ALA A 83 6.49 5.63 0.45
N SER A 84 6.55 4.96 -0.70
CA SER A 84 6.30 5.59 -2.00
C SER A 84 5.00 5.07 -2.60
N TYR A 85 4.22 5.95 -3.23
CA TYR A 85 2.89 5.64 -3.75
C TYR A 85 2.78 6.00 -5.22
N TRP A 86 2.18 5.11 -6.01
CA TRP A 86 1.74 5.41 -7.37
C TRP A 86 0.29 5.00 -7.54
N SER A 87 -0.60 5.99 -7.65
CA SER A 87 -2.05 5.78 -7.57
C SER A 87 -2.76 6.02 -8.89
N GLU A 88 -3.83 5.25 -9.10
CA GLU A 88 -4.81 5.49 -10.16
C GLU A 88 -5.44 6.88 -10.00
N SER A 89 -5.21 7.73 -11.01
CA SER A 89 -5.65 9.12 -11.01
C SER A 89 -7.03 9.28 -11.65
N GLN A 90 -7.99 9.74 -10.85
CA GLN A 90 -9.35 10.09 -11.31
C GLN A 90 -9.38 11.32 -12.26
N ARG A 91 -8.24 11.99 -12.47
CA ARG A 91 -8.11 13.07 -13.47
C ARG A 91 -7.92 12.51 -14.89
N TYR A 92 -7.41 11.29 -15.00
CA TYR A 92 -7.08 10.64 -16.27
C TYR A 92 -7.94 9.40 -16.54
N VAL A 93 -8.31 8.64 -15.50
CA VAL A 93 -9.16 7.47 -15.64
C VAL A 93 -10.61 7.90 -15.80
N ASP A 94 -11.19 7.50 -16.93
CA ASP A 94 -12.58 7.76 -17.26
C ASP A 94 -13.47 6.58 -16.85
N TYR A 95 -14.21 6.75 -15.75
CA TYR A 95 -15.11 5.72 -15.23
C TYR A 95 -16.46 5.67 -15.96
N SER A 96 -16.69 6.48 -17.00
CA SER A 96 -17.79 6.23 -17.94
C SER A 96 -17.40 5.21 -19.02
N ARG A 97 -16.11 5.11 -19.33
CA ARG A 97 -15.56 4.14 -20.29
C ARG A 97 -15.08 2.87 -19.63
N GLN A 98 -14.59 2.98 -18.40
CA GLN A 98 -14.23 1.86 -17.55
C GLN A 98 -15.30 1.63 -16.50
N GLU A 99 -15.52 0.37 -16.10
CA GLU A 99 -16.49 0.09 -15.06
C GLU A 99 -16.08 0.74 -13.71
N LEU A 100 -16.93 1.61 -13.18
CA LEU A 100 -16.77 2.16 -11.82
C LEU A 100 -16.86 1.03 -10.79
N ARG A 101 -15.80 0.90 -9.99
CA ARG A 101 -15.70 -0.05 -8.88
C ARG A 101 -15.99 0.63 -7.55
N LEU A 102 -16.66 -0.06 -6.65
CA LEU A 102 -16.96 0.40 -5.30
C LEU A 102 -16.44 -0.59 -4.25
N VAL A 103 -15.89 -0.04 -3.17
CA VAL A 103 -15.49 -0.77 -1.96
C VAL A 103 -16.30 -0.21 -0.79
N VAL A 104 -17.16 -1.05 -0.22
CA VAL A 104 -18.02 -0.72 0.92
C VAL A 104 -18.00 -1.88 1.94
N PRO A 105 -18.37 -1.62 3.21
CA PRO A 105 -18.60 -2.69 4.18
C PRO A 105 -19.67 -3.68 3.71
N ARG A 106 -19.68 -4.87 4.33
CA ARG A 106 -20.79 -5.81 4.16
C ARG A 106 -22.10 -5.13 4.55
N ASP A 107 -23.15 -5.36 3.78
CA ASP A 107 -24.51 -4.87 4.02
C ASP A 107 -24.69 -3.34 3.98
N PHE A 108 -23.74 -2.61 3.39
CA PHE A 108 -23.87 -1.16 3.19
C PHE A 108 -24.97 -0.83 2.16
N PRO A 109 -25.90 0.10 2.46
CA PRO A 109 -26.98 0.50 1.55
C PRO A 109 -26.45 1.25 0.32
N LEU A 110 -26.39 0.58 -0.83
CA LEU A 110 -25.78 1.11 -2.07
C LEU A 110 -26.58 2.25 -2.70
N GLU A 111 -27.89 2.29 -2.45
CA GLU A 111 -28.80 3.32 -2.92
C GLU A 111 -28.34 4.73 -2.50
N LEU A 112 -27.66 4.84 -1.35
CA LEU A 112 -27.11 6.11 -0.85
C LEU A 112 -25.95 6.64 -1.72
N LEU A 113 -25.35 5.81 -2.58
CA LEU A 113 -24.24 6.18 -3.46
C LEU A 113 -24.70 6.46 -4.89
N GLU A 114 -25.91 6.04 -5.26
CA GLU A 114 -26.38 6.07 -6.65
C GLU A 114 -26.45 7.48 -7.23
N GLU A 115 -26.89 8.45 -6.45
CA GLU A 115 -27.08 9.82 -6.95
C GLU A 115 -25.76 10.45 -7.39
N GLY A 116 -24.69 10.28 -6.61
CA GLY A 116 -23.35 10.75 -6.96
C GLY A 116 -22.80 10.06 -8.21
N ILE A 117 -23.08 8.77 -8.38
CA ILE A 117 -22.65 7.99 -9.55
C ILE A 117 -23.42 8.43 -10.81
N LYS A 118 -24.75 8.61 -10.71
CA LYS A 118 -25.57 9.13 -11.81
C LYS A 118 -25.17 10.56 -12.17
N ALA A 119 -24.85 11.39 -11.18
CA ALA A 119 -24.30 12.74 -11.41
C ALA A 119 -22.96 12.70 -12.15
N TYR A 120 -22.06 11.77 -11.78
CA TYR A 120 -20.80 11.57 -12.49
C TYR A 120 -21.04 11.24 -13.97
N MET A 121 -21.91 10.27 -14.28
CA MET A 121 -22.19 9.89 -15.66
C MET A 121 -22.78 11.04 -16.47
N ARG A 122 -23.76 11.78 -15.92
CA ARG A 122 -24.33 12.97 -16.57
C ARG A 122 -23.27 14.02 -16.90
N LEU A 123 -22.32 14.27 -16.00
CA LEU A 123 -21.22 15.21 -16.25
C LEU A 123 -20.29 14.70 -17.35
N ARG A 124 -20.00 13.40 -17.40
CA ARG A 124 -19.18 12.78 -18.46
C ARG A 124 -19.87 12.84 -19.82
N GLU A 125 -21.17 12.55 -19.88
CA GLU A 125 -22.01 12.62 -21.09
C GLU A 125 -22.12 14.06 -21.62
N ALA A 126 -22.18 15.04 -20.72
CA ALA A 126 -22.15 16.47 -21.06
C ALA A 126 -20.75 16.98 -21.49
N GLY A 127 -19.76 16.11 -21.66
CA GLY A 127 -18.43 16.47 -22.16
C GLY A 127 -17.51 17.16 -21.13
N GLN A 128 -17.88 17.19 -19.85
CA GLN A 128 -17.00 17.73 -18.81
C GLN A 128 -15.70 16.95 -18.71
N ARG A 129 -14.65 17.48 -18.10
CA ARG A 129 -13.37 16.76 -17.91
C ARG A 129 -13.45 15.78 -16.72
N PRO A 130 -12.70 14.66 -16.70
CA PRO A 130 -12.74 13.71 -15.57
C PRO A 130 -12.36 14.37 -14.24
N GLU A 131 -11.41 15.31 -14.27
CA GLU A 131 -10.96 16.10 -13.12
C GLU A 131 -12.07 16.90 -12.43
N TRP A 132 -13.09 17.35 -13.18
CA TRP A 132 -14.26 18.06 -12.67
C TRP A 132 -15.37 17.08 -12.29
N ALA A 133 -15.67 16.11 -13.17
CA ALA A 133 -16.72 15.14 -12.94
C ALA A 133 -16.49 14.32 -11.67
N ARG A 134 -15.24 14.00 -11.33
CA ARG A 134 -14.91 13.21 -10.12
C ARG A 134 -15.35 13.84 -8.80
N LEU A 135 -15.65 15.13 -8.75
CA LEU A 135 -16.02 15.84 -7.50
C LEU A 135 -17.30 15.27 -6.87
N VAL A 136 -18.16 14.62 -7.65
CA VAL A 136 -19.39 13.97 -7.17
C VAL A 136 -19.21 12.48 -6.90
N LEU A 137 -18.02 11.90 -7.15
CA LEU A 137 -17.77 10.49 -6.85
C LEU A 137 -17.74 10.24 -5.34
N PRO A 138 -18.35 9.15 -4.85
CA PRO A 138 -18.35 8.85 -3.43
C PRO A 138 -16.96 8.42 -2.95
N ASN A 139 -16.71 8.59 -1.65
CA ASN A 139 -15.52 8.07 -0.97
C ASN A 139 -15.37 6.54 -1.07
N ALA A 140 -16.47 5.84 -1.37
CA ALA A 140 -16.51 4.41 -1.64
C ALA A 140 -15.91 4.02 -3.00
N ALA A 141 -15.66 4.98 -3.91
CA ALA A 141 -15.04 4.69 -5.20
C ALA A 141 -13.69 3.98 -5.00
N ALA A 142 -13.52 2.82 -5.64
CA ALA A 142 -12.32 2.03 -5.47
C ALA A 142 -11.11 2.74 -6.09
N VAL A 143 -9.94 2.59 -5.47
CA VAL A 143 -8.62 2.92 -5.98
C VAL A 143 -7.80 1.69 -6.15
N ARG A 144 -7.00 1.65 -7.21
CA ARG A 144 -5.81 0.82 -7.27
C ARG A 144 -4.55 1.68 -7.16
N PHE A 145 -3.60 1.27 -6.35
CA PHE A 145 -2.31 1.95 -6.22
C PHE A 145 -1.20 0.96 -5.91
N ALA A 146 -0.01 1.23 -6.43
CA ALA A 146 1.21 0.59 -5.98
C ALA A 146 1.75 1.35 -4.76
N VAL A 147 2.21 0.62 -3.75
CA VAL A 147 2.91 1.16 -2.59
C VAL A 147 4.15 0.35 -2.32
N GLN A 148 5.26 1.00 -2.02
CA GLN A 148 6.47 0.33 -1.53
C GLN A 148 6.89 0.90 -0.18
N MET A 149 7.33 0.02 0.72
CA MET A 149 7.80 0.38 2.06
C MET A 149 8.94 -0.54 2.48
N ASN A 150 9.86 -0.02 3.28
CA ASN A 150 10.88 -0.84 3.92
C ASN A 150 10.29 -1.58 5.13
N ALA A 151 10.99 -2.62 5.61
CA ALA A 151 10.50 -3.47 6.68
C ALA A 151 10.38 -2.71 8.01
N ARG A 152 11.26 -1.74 8.29
CA ARG A 152 11.13 -0.88 9.48
C ARG A 152 9.79 -0.16 9.48
N GLU A 153 9.47 0.57 8.42
CA GLU A 153 8.21 1.34 8.32
C GLU A 153 7.01 0.40 8.48
N PHE A 154 7.03 -0.74 7.78
CA PHE A 154 5.92 -1.68 7.84
C PHE A 154 5.67 -2.21 9.26
N PHE A 155 6.69 -2.77 9.89
CA PHE A 155 6.54 -3.48 11.15
C PHE A 155 6.45 -2.56 12.37
N THR A 156 7.08 -1.39 12.33
CA THR A 156 7.15 -0.49 13.51
C THR A 156 6.13 0.64 13.48
N VAL A 157 5.59 0.99 12.31
CA VAL A 157 4.67 2.13 12.15
C VAL A 157 3.37 1.71 11.47
N PHE A 158 3.43 1.16 10.26
CA PHE A 158 2.24 0.90 9.45
C PHE A 158 1.32 -0.12 10.10
N ALA A 159 1.81 -1.34 10.36
CA ALA A 159 1.01 -2.42 10.91
C ALA A 159 0.49 -2.12 12.32
N PRO A 160 1.31 -1.59 13.26
CA PRO A 160 0.80 -1.20 14.58
C PRO A 160 -0.34 -0.17 14.54
N LEU A 161 -0.31 0.79 13.62
CA LEU A 161 -1.34 1.84 13.52
C LEU A 161 -2.59 1.42 12.71
N ARG A 162 -2.49 0.38 11.87
CA ARG A 162 -3.57 -0.02 10.94
C ARG A 162 -4.15 -1.40 11.22
N CYS A 163 -3.46 -2.20 12.01
CA CYS A 163 -3.87 -3.55 12.41
C CYS A 163 -3.99 -3.70 13.93
N SER A 164 -3.98 -2.60 14.69
CA SER A 164 -4.32 -2.66 16.11
C SER A 164 -5.78 -3.10 16.28
N ALA A 165 -6.02 -3.98 17.25
CA ALA A 165 -7.38 -4.23 17.69
C ALA A 165 -7.95 -2.93 18.28
N SER A 166 -9.10 -2.51 17.76
CA SER A 166 -9.94 -1.44 18.32
C SER A 166 -10.60 -1.89 19.61
#